data_AF-E9HQR6-F1
#
_entry.id   AF-E9HQR6-F1
#
_cell.length_a   1.000
_cell.length_b   1.000
_cell.length_c   1.000
_cell.angle_alpha   90.00
_cell.angle_beta   90.00
_cell.angle_gamma   90.00
#
_symmetry.space_group_name_H-M   'P 1'
#
loop_
_entity.id
_entity.type
_entity.pdbx_description
1 polymer ?
#
loop_
_entity_poly.entity_id
_entity_poly.type
_entity_poly.pdbx_seq_one_letter_code
_entity_poly.pdbx_strand_id
1 'polypeptide(L)'
;MAEADIRPPSRNADNQTEHHEDFPPLFEARTRKQLRSNEKRRLTNLSKRIEKHMAERGSRTELQFLRKELATQLEECTRAHNLYRQSNDLDHVPSEDWIIQLENVTTIWYGRIDEYIRTVNRPPSVVPSNPSVQSRQSIRSNTTWLDPNHPRAFQQPENPFDDQASASISEIRDLPSNMEY
;
A
#
# COMPACT_ATOMS: atom_id res chain seq x y z
N MET A 1 -14.20 29.65 58.02
CA MET A 1 -13.70 30.50 56.92
C MET A 1 -12.97 29.57 55.97
N ALA A 2 -13.46 29.39 54.75
CA ALA A 2 -12.88 28.46 53.77
C ALA A 2 -12.14 29.29 52.71
N GLU A 3 -10.83 29.09 52.62
CA GLU A 3 -9.93 29.76 51.68
C GLU A 3 -10.07 29.05 50.32
N ALA A 4 -10.55 29.79 49.31
CA ALA A 4 -10.71 29.27 47.96
C ALA A 4 -9.35 29.25 47.26
N ASP A 5 -8.93 28.07 46.82
CA ASP A 5 -7.73 27.83 46.04
C ASP A 5 -7.92 28.39 44.62
N ILE A 6 -7.54 29.66 44.41
CA ILE A 6 -7.64 30.32 43.10
C ILE A 6 -6.46 29.86 42.24
N ARG A 7 -6.67 28.83 41.41
CA ARG A 7 -5.75 28.52 40.31
C ARG A 7 -5.57 29.75 39.41
N PRO A 8 -4.34 30.13 39.03
CA PRO A 8 -4.14 31.23 38.10
C PRO A 8 -4.73 30.87 36.73
N PRO A 9 -5.34 31.85 36.02
CA PRO A 9 -5.86 31.61 34.69
C PRO A 9 -4.73 31.24 33.73
N SER A 10 -4.93 30.13 33.03
CA SER A 10 -4.06 29.61 31.97
C SER A 10 -3.78 30.70 30.94
N ARG A 11 -2.51 31.06 30.79
CA ARG A 11 -1.97 32.12 29.93
C ARG A 11 -1.94 31.71 28.43
N ASN A 12 -3.00 31.05 27.96
CA ASN A 12 -3.09 30.49 26.60
C ASN A 12 -4.22 31.12 25.75
N ALA A 13 -4.86 32.20 26.21
CA ALA A 13 -6.05 32.76 25.56
C ALA A 13 -5.80 33.83 24.48
N ASP A 14 -4.55 34.28 24.26
CA ASP A 14 -4.25 35.33 23.28
C ASP A 14 -3.50 34.81 22.03
N ASN A 15 -3.80 33.59 21.58
CA ASN A 15 -3.41 33.18 20.24
C ASN A 15 -4.39 33.81 19.26
N GLN A 16 -4.04 34.98 18.71
CA GLN A 16 -4.72 35.52 17.53
C GLN A 16 -4.70 34.45 16.43
N THR A 17 -5.84 33.76 16.28
CA THR A 17 -5.98 32.61 15.36
C THR A 17 -6.69 33.03 14.07
N GLU A 18 -7.19 34.27 14.01
CA GLU A 18 -7.91 34.81 12.85
C GLU A 18 -6.96 35.52 11.90
N HIS A 19 -7.02 35.14 10.63
CA HIS A 19 -6.23 35.70 9.55
C HIS A 19 -6.83 37.07 9.17
N HIS A 20 -6.26 38.15 9.69
CA HIS A 20 -6.62 39.53 9.32
C HIS A 20 -5.55 40.10 8.38
N GLU A 21 -5.92 40.68 7.24
CA GLU A 21 -4.94 41.24 6.28
C GLU A 21 -4.14 42.42 6.88
N ASP A 22 -4.73 43.15 7.82
CA ASP A 22 -4.08 44.28 8.52
C ASP A 22 -3.11 43.84 9.64
N PHE A 23 -3.25 42.61 10.14
CA PHE A 23 -2.45 42.06 11.25
C PHE A 23 -2.16 40.58 10.98
N PRO A 24 -1.16 40.26 10.13
CA PRO A 24 -0.77 38.89 9.90
C PRO A 24 -0.38 38.22 11.23
N PRO A 25 -0.67 36.93 11.42
CA PRO A 25 -0.37 36.25 12.68
C PRO A 25 1.13 36.39 13.00
N LEU A 26 1.46 37.00 14.14
CA LEU A 26 2.84 37.29 14.59
C LEU A 26 3.76 36.06 14.68
N PHE A 27 3.21 34.84 14.53
CA PHE A 27 3.93 33.57 14.62
C PHE A 27 3.58 32.60 13.48
N GLU A 28 3.28 33.10 12.28
CA GLU A 28 2.85 32.29 11.15
C GLU A 28 3.85 31.16 10.81
N ALA A 29 5.15 31.46 10.77
CA ALA A 29 6.20 30.46 10.54
C ALA A 29 6.21 29.36 11.63
N ARG A 30 6.00 29.74 12.90
CA ARG A 30 5.95 28.79 14.02
C ARG A 30 4.73 27.87 13.90
N THR A 31 3.57 28.42 13.59
CA THR A 31 2.33 27.67 13.40
C THR A 31 2.45 26.71 12.22
N ARG A 32 2.98 27.16 11.09
CA ARG A 32 3.21 26.31 9.91
C ARG A 32 4.27 25.23 10.17
N LYS A 33 5.33 25.52 10.94
CA LYS A 33 6.30 24.51 11.42
C LYS A 33 5.63 23.45 12.30
N GLN A 34 4.72 23.88 13.18
CA GLN A 34 3.96 22.97 14.03
C GLN A 34 3.03 22.07 13.21
N LEU A 35 2.32 22.62 12.21
CA LEU A 35 1.51 21.86 11.27
C LEU A 35 2.34 20.79 10.56
N ARG A 36 3.49 21.17 9.99
CA ARG A 36 4.43 20.24 9.36
C ARG A 36 4.86 19.10 10.30
N SER A 37 5.13 19.41 11.56
CA SER A 37 5.45 18.41 12.59
C SER A 37 4.27 17.48 12.90
N ASN A 38 3.06 18.02 12.97
CA ASN A 38 1.84 17.26 13.23
C ASN A 38 1.54 16.27 12.09
N GLU A 39 1.65 16.69 10.83
CA GLU A 39 1.42 15.80 9.69
C GLU A 39 2.45 14.67 9.63
N LYS A 40 3.74 14.96 9.89
CA LYS A 40 4.77 13.91 10.03
C LYS A 40 4.43 12.92 11.14
N ARG A 41 3.89 13.40 12.27
CA ARG A 41 3.46 12.52 13.37
C ARG A 41 2.30 11.63 12.94
N ARG A 42 1.32 12.15 12.20
CA ARG A 42 0.20 11.37 11.65
C ARG A 42 0.69 10.28 10.69
N LEU A 43 1.59 10.62 9.76
CA LEU A 43 2.22 9.64 8.87
C LEU A 43 2.96 8.53 9.62
N THR A 44 3.68 8.89 10.68
CA THR A 44 4.39 7.94 11.55
C THR A 44 3.42 7.01 12.28
N ASN A 45 2.32 7.55 12.80
CA ASN A 45 1.30 6.76 13.49
C ASN A 45 0.56 5.83 12.53
N LEU A 46 0.28 6.29 11.31
CA LEU A 46 -0.32 5.47 10.26
C LEU A 46 0.60 4.31 9.86
N SER A 47 1.91 4.58 9.73
CA SER A 47 2.92 3.55 9.48
C SER A 47 2.93 2.46 10.56
N LYS A 48 2.84 2.85 11.85
CA LYS A 48 2.73 1.90 12.98
C LYS A 48 1.43 1.10 12.95
N ARG A 49 0.31 1.74 12.58
CA ARG A 49 -1.00 1.07 12.43
C ARG A 49 -0.94 0.01 11.31
N ILE A 50 -0.30 0.33 10.19
CA ILE A 50 -0.05 -0.60 9.09
C ILE A 50 0.80 -1.79 9.55
N GLU A 51 1.91 -1.52 10.23
CA GLU A 51 2.81 -2.55 10.77
C GLU A 51 2.06 -3.54 11.67
N LYS A 52 1.32 -3.00 12.64
CA LYS A 52 0.51 -3.78 13.57
C LYS A 52 -0.54 -4.61 12.82
N HIS A 53 -1.26 -4.00 11.87
CA HIS A 53 -2.29 -4.69 11.09
C HIS A 53 -1.72 -5.88 10.30
N MET A 54 -0.53 -5.74 9.71
CA MET A 54 0.14 -6.85 9.03
C MET A 54 0.61 -7.94 10.01
N ALA A 55 1.17 -7.55 11.17
CA ALA A 55 1.61 -8.49 12.19
C ALA A 55 0.44 -9.33 12.77
N GLU A 56 -0.74 -8.73 12.90
CA GLU A 56 -1.98 -9.37 13.38
C GLU A 56 -2.71 -10.17 12.29
N ARG A 57 -2.09 -10.37 11.12
CA ARG A 57 -2.68 -11.03 9.94
C ARG A 57 -4.00 -10.39 9.50
N GLY A 58 -4.07 -9.06 9.60
CA GLY A 58 -5.25 -8.28 9.28
C GLY A 58 -5.69 -8.41 7.82
N SER A 59 -6.95 -8.01 7.57
CA SER A 59 -7.59 -8.09 6.26
C SER A 59 -6.82 -7.33 5.18
N ARG A 60 -6.72 -7.93 3.99
CA ARG A 60 -6.13 -7.32 2.79
C ARG A 60 -6.90 -6.08 2.34
N THR A 61 -8.22 -6.08 2.49
CA THR A 61 -9.07 -4.96 2.09
C THR A 61 -8.80 -3.73 2.96
N GLU A 62 -8.69 -3.93 4.27
CA GLU A 62 -8.29 -2.85 5.19
C GLU A 62 -6.87 -2.37 4.88
N LEU A 63 -5.95 -3.28 4.56
CA LEU A 63 -4.58 -2.90 4.22
C LEU A 63 -4.51 -2.09 2.90
N GLN A 64 -5.36 -2.38 1.93
CA GLN A 64 -5.51 -1.55 0.72
C GLN A 64 -6.06 -0.16 1.03
N PHE A 65 -7.00 -0.06 1.99
CA PHE A 65 -7.48 1.24 2.46
C PHE A 65 -6.36 2.03 3.15
N LEU A 66 -5.62 1.39 4.06
CA LEU A 66 -4.46 1.98 4.74
C LEU A 66 -3.37 2.45 3.76
N ARG A 67 -3.15 1.68 2.67
CA ARG A 67 -2.23 2.07 1.60
C ARG A 67 -2.64 3.38 0.94
N LYS A 68 -3.93 3.57 0.67
CA LYS A 68 -4.47 4.84 0.11
C LYS A 68 -4.35 5.97 1.13
N GLU A 69 -4.68 5.70 2.39
CA GLU A 69 -4.53 6.67 3.49
C GLU A 69 -3.07 7.16 3.62
N LEU A 70 -2.09 6.27 3.36
CA LEU A 70 -0.67 6.61 3.36
C LEU A 70 -0.31 7.61 2.25
N ALA A 71 -0.89 7.43 1.05
CA ALA A 71 -0.70 8.37 -0.07
C ALA A 71 -1.27 9.76 0.27
N THR A 72 -2.52 9.80 0.75
CA THR A 72 -3.15 11.06 1.16
C THR A 72 -2.36 11.75 2.27
N GLN A 73 -1.87 11.00 3.26
CA GLN A 73 -1.11 11.59 4.36
C GLN A 73 0.26 12.13 3.92
N LEU A 74 0.90 11.53 2.91
CA LEU A 74 2.10 12.07 2.29
C LEU A 74 1.81 13.40 1.56
N GLU A 75 0.70 13.48 0.83
CA GLU A 75 0.26 14.74 0.19
C GLU A 75 0.02 15.85 1.22
N GLU A 76 -0.58 15.54 2.37
CA GLU A 76 -0.74 16.49 3.48
C GLU A 76 0.61 16.93 4.06
N CYS A 77 1.59 16.02 4.15
CA CYS A 77 2.95 16.40 4.54
C CYS A 77 3.60 17.35 3.53
N THR A 78 3.46 17.08 2.22
CA THR A 78 3.95 17.94 1.14
C THR A 78 3.30 19.32 1.21
N ARG A 79 1.97 19.37 1.37
CA ARG A 79 1.22 20.63 1.50
C ARG A 79 1.68 21.43 2.71
N ALA A 80 1.79 20.80 3.88
CA ALA A 80 2.26 21.45 5.10
C ALA A 80 3.72 21.95 4.96
N HIS A 81 4.57 21.21 4.24
CA HIS A 81 5.93 21.65 3.96
C HIS A 81 5.97 22.88 3.06
N ASN A 82 5.17 22.90 1.99
CA ASN A 82 5.08 24.03 1.07
C ASN A 82 4.54 25.28 1.76
N LEU A 83 3.50 25.15 2.60
CA LEU A 83 3.01 26.26 3.43
C LEU A 83 4.12 26.81 4.33
N TYR A 84 4.88 25.93 4.99
CA TYR A 84 6.00 26.35 5.83
C TYR A 84 7.09 27.07 5.01
N ARG A 85 7.42 26.59 3.81
CA ARG A 85 8.40 27.25 2.92
C ARG A 85 7.97 28.65 2.46
N GLN A 86 6.66 28.89 2.36
CA GLN A 86 6.08 30.18 1.99
C GLN A 86 5.97 31.16 3.17
N SER A 87 6.51 30.84 4.34
CA SER A 87 6.50 31.76 5.48
C SER A 87 7.50 32.91 5.28
N ASN A 88 7.03 34.13 5.52
CA ASN A 88 7.84 35.34 5.36
C ASN A 88 8.94 35.48 6.43
N ASP A 89 8.75 34.87 7.61
CA ASP A 89 9.62 35.04 8.78
C ASP A 89 10.74 33.98 8.87
N LEU A 90 11.22 33.47 7.73
CA LEU A 90 12.24 32.43 7.71
C LEU A 90 13.62 32.99 7.38
N ASP A 91 14.59 32.75 8.27
CA ASP A 91 16.00 33.13 8.06
C ASP A 91 16.64 32.39 6.87
N HIS A 92 16.07 31.24 6.48
CA HIS A 92 16.53 30.41 5.37
C HIS A 92 15.38 29.58 4.79
N VAL A 93 15.49 29.23 3.51
CA VAL A 93 14.53 28.35 2.84
C VAL A 93 14.66 26.93 3.42
N PRO A 94 13.57 26.33 3.93
CA PRO A 94 13.59 24.96 4.43
C PRO A 94 13.97 23.96 3.33
N SER A 95 14.88 23.04 3.64
CA SER A 95 15.35 22.01 2.70
C SER A 95 14.24 21.04 2.28
N GLU A 96 14.28 20.66 1.00
CA GLU A 96 13.48 19.60 0.38
C GLU A 96 13.82 18.20 0.92
N ASP A 97 14.99 18.01 1.55
CA ASP A 97 15.40 16.72 2.12
C ASP A 97 14.36 16.14 3.07
N TRP A 98 13.60 17.01 3.72
CA TRP A 98 12.54 16.57 4.61
C TRP A 98 11.42 15.85 3.89
N ILE A 99 10.96 16.34 2.73
CA ILE A 99 9.91 15.64 2.00
C ILE A 99 10.46 14.38 1.34
N ILE A 100 11.68 14.45 0.78
CA ILE A 100 12.39 13.31 0.20
C ILE A 100 12.52 12.16 1.21
N GLN A 101 12.85 12.46 2.47
CA GLN A 101 12.90 11.45 3.53
C GLN A 101 11.53 10.80 3.79
N LEU A 102 10.44 11.56 3.76
CA LEU A 102 9.09 11.01 3.97
C LEU A 102 8.62 10.18 2.77
N GLU A 103 8.96 10.58 1.55
CA GLU A 103 8.70 9.82 0.32
C GLU A 103 9.43 8.48 0.35
N ASN A 104 10.69 8.47 0.76
CA ASN A 104 11.49 7.25 0.91
C ASN A 104 10.85 6.29 1.94
N VAL A 105 10.46 6.79 3.11
CA VAL A 105 9.77 5.99 4.14
C VAL A 105 8.45 5.45 3.60
N THR A 106 7.67 6.27 2.91
CA THR A 106 6.38 5.88 2.34
C THR A 106 6.53 4.80 1.27
N THR A 107 7.55 4.93 0.42
CA THR A 107 7.91 3.94 -0.61
C THR A 107 8.24 2.58 0.00
N ILE A 108 9.00 2.55 1.10
CA ILE A 108 9.30 1.31 1.84
C ILE A 108 8.00 0.64 2.31
N TRP A 109 7.05 1.42 2.83
CA TRP A 109 5.77 0.88 3.28
C TRP A 109 4.90 0.36 2.13
N TYR A 110 4.88 1.03 0.98
CA TYR A 110 4.20 0.48 -0.20
C TYR A 110 4.74 -0.88 -0.60
N GLY A 111 6.08 -1.03 -0.65
CA GLY A 111 6.70 -2.32 -0.94
C GLY A 111 6.31 -3.41 0.06
N ARG A 112 6.31 -3.09 1.36
CA ARG A 112 5.91 -4.04 2.42
C ARG A 112 4.45 -4.45 2.32
N ILE A 113 3.56 -3.49 2.09
CA ILE A 113 2.12 -3.73 1.93
C ILE A 113 1.88 -4.62 0.71
N ASP A 114 2.47 -4.29 -0.43
CA ASP A 114 2.26 -5.02 -1.67
C ASP A 114 2.79 -6.46 -1.58
N GLU A 115 3.93 -6.66 -0.92
CA GLU A 115 4.47 -7.99 -0.66
C GLU A 115 3.59 -8.81 0.29
N TYR A 116 3.09 -8.21 1.38
CA TYR A 116 2.17 -8.87 2.29
C TYR A 116 0.88 -9.30 1.56
N ILE A 117 0.31 -8.40 0.74
CA ILE A 117 -0.86 -8.68 -0.08
C ILE A 117 -0.55 -9.82 -1.07
N ARG A 118 0.65 -9.91 -1.64
CA ARG A 118 0.99 -11.04 -2.53
C ARG A 118 1.15 -12.38 -1.79
N THR A 119 1.61 -12.39 -0.54
CA THR A 119 2.09 -13.61 0.13
C THR A 119 1.12 -14.25 1.11
N VAL A 120 0.22 -13.48 1.75
CA VAL A 120 -0.62 -13.97 2.87
C VAL A 120 -1.46 -15.22 2.60
N ASN A 121 -1.87 -15.46 1.35
CA ASN A 121 -2.66 -16.63 0.96
C ASN A 121 -1.89 -17.62 0.08
N ARG A 122 -0.57 -17.45 -0.07
CA ARG A 122 0.23 -18.37 -0.87
C ARG A 122 0.37 -19.67 -0.05
N PRO A 123 -0.17 -20.81 -0.52
CA PRO A 123 0.13 -22.08 0.13
C PRO A 123 1.65 -22.26 0.13
N PRO A 124 2.24 -22.82 1.21
CA PRO A 124 3.68 -23.07 1.24
C PRO A 124 4.03 -23.89 0.00
N SER A 125 4.88 -23.32 -0.86
CA SER A 125 5.33 -24.01 -2.07
C SER A 125 6.03 -25.28 -1.61
N VAL A 126 5.39 -26.43 -1.85
CA VAL A 126 6.03 -27.73 -1.66
C VAL A 126 7.19 -27.76 -2.65
N VAL A 127 8.39 -27.50 -2.15
CA VAL A 127 9.63 -27.86 -2.83
C VAL A 127 9.47 -29.33 -3.18
N PRO A 128 9.66 -29.77 -4.44
CA PRO A 128 9.70 -31.19 -4.73
C PRO A 128 10.90 -31.76 -3.96
N SER A 129 10.63 -32.37 -2.80
CA SER A 129 11.58 -33.24 -2.13
C SER A 129 11.82 -34.38 -3.09
N ASN A 130 12.91 -34.26 -3.83
CA ASN A 130 13.35 -35.20 -4.85
C ASN A 130 13.33 -36.62 -4.27
N PRO A 131 12.41 -37.53 -4.65
CA PRO A 131 12.48 -38.92 -4.23
C PRO A 131 13.38 -39.65 -5.22
N SER A 132 14.69 -39.52 -5.02
CA SER A 132 15.65 -40.46 -5.61
C SER A 132 15.59 -41.78 -4.85
N VAL A 133 14.50 -42.53 -5.01
CA VAL A 133 14.47 -43.97 -4.78
C VAL A 133 13.64 -44.61 -5.89
N GLN A 134 14.33 -45.03 -6.94
CA GLN A 134 13.86 -46.11 -7.78
C GLN A 134 13.54 -47.32 -6.89
N SER A 135 12.28 -47.73 -6.84
CA SER A 135 11.97 -49.14 -6.65
C SER A 135 10.70 -49.50 -7.41
N ARG A 136 10.90 -50.32 -8.44
CA ARG A 136 9.88 -50.96 -9.28
C ARG A 136 8.97 -51.85 -8.43
N GLN A 137 7.70 -51.95 -8.86
CA GLN A 137 6.71 -53.06 -8.76
C GLN A 137 5.33 -52.39 -8.56
N SER A 138 4.21 -52.75 -9.16
CA SER A 138 3.83 -53.81 -10.10
C SER A 138 2.47 -53.39 -10.69
N ILE A 139 2.23 -53.73 -11.95
CA ILE A 139 0.99 -53.51 -12.68
C ILE A 139 -0.18 -54.22 -11.98
N ARG A 140 -1.32 -53.53 -11.83
CA ARG A 140 -2.64 -54.16 -11.83
C ARG A 140 -3.70 -53.19 -12.36
N SER A 141 -3.89 -53.24 -13.67
CA SER A 141 -5.06 -52.66 -14.35
C SER A 141 -6.26 -53.56 -14.07
N ASN A 142 -7.36 -53.02 -13.53
CA ASN A 142 -8.67 -53.66 -13.61
C ASN A 142 -9.57 -52.78 -14.48
N THR A 143 -9.66 -53.18 -15.74
CA THR A 143 -10.63 -52.74 -16.73
C THR A 143 -11.90 -53.56 -16.52
N THR A 144 -13.00 -52.92 -16.12
CA THR A 144 -14.33 -53.53 -16.13
C THR A 144 -15.31 -52.47 -16.56
N TRP A 145 -15.60 -52.32 -17.86
CA TRP A 145 -16.86 -51.79 -18.42
C TRP A 145 -16.88 -52.02 -19.95
N LEU A 146 -17.02 -53.28 -20.36
CA LEU A 146 -17.53 -53.66 -21.68
C LEU A 146 -18.51 -54.82 -21.46
N ASP A 147 -19.74 -54.48 -21.07
CA ASP A 147 -20.89 -55.38 -21.19
C ASP A 147 -21.58 -55.07 -22.54
N PRO A 148 -21.63 -56.01 -23.51
CA PRO A 148 -22.20 -55.77 -24.83
C PRO A 148 -23.74 -55.69 -24.89
N ASN A 149 -24.48 -55.82 -23.78
CA ASN A 149 -25.94 -55.95 -23.82
C ASN A 149 -26.75 -54.80 -23.22
N HIS A 150 -26.25 -53.55 -23.20
CA HIS A 150 -27.02 -52.41 -22.68
C HIS A 150 -27.73 -51.59 -23.79
N PRO A 151 -29.07 -51.64 -23.93
CA PRO A 151 -29.79 -50.93 -24.98
C PRO A 151 -30.30 -49.59 -24.44
N ARG A 152 -29.47 -48.55 -24.42
CA ARG A 152 -29.94 -47.15 -24.34
C ARG A 152 -28.82 -46.14 -24.63
N ALA A 153 -28.42 -46.06 -25.89
CA ALA A 153 -27.49 -45.04 -26.35
C ALA A 153 -28.02 -44.35 -27.62
N PHE A 154 -29.30 -43.97 -27.62
CA PHE A 154 -29.83 -43.04 -28.61
C PHE A 154 -30.92 -42.18 -27.96
N GLN A 155 -30.52 -40.98 -27.52
CA GLN A 155 -31.34 -39.78 -27.58
C GLN A 155 -30.43 -38.56 -27.50
N GLN A 156 -30.78 -37.59 -28.33
CA GLN A 156 -29.94 -36.58 -28.94
C GLN A 156 -30.09 -35.21 -28.19
N PRO A 157 -29.55 -34.08 -28.70
CA PRO A 157 -28.80 -33.07 -27.93
C PRO A 157 -29.55 -31.75 -27.71
N GLU A 158 -29.08 -30.88 -26.80
CA GLU A 158 -29.32 -29.41 -26.85
C GLU A 158 -28.15 -28.61 -26.22
N ASN A 159 -27.35 -27.92 -27.07
CA ASN A 159 -26.95 -26.49 -27.11
C ASN A 159 -26.81 -25.62 -25.82
N PRO A 160 -26.25 -24.36 -25.84
CA PRO A 160 -25.44 -23.62 -26.85
C PRO A 160 -24.30 -22.70 -26.26
N PHE A 161 -23.55 -22.00 -27.15
CA PHE A 161 -22.64 -20.85 -26.95
C PHE A 161 -21.26 -21.15 -26.31
N ASP A 162 -20.12 -20.57 -26.72
CA ASP A 162 -19.82 -19.57 -27.75
C ASP A 162 -18.32 -19.59 -28.08
N ASP A 163 -18.01 -18.95 -29.20
CA ASP A 163 -16.71 -18.62 -29.79
C ASP A 163 -15.52 -18.41 -28.84
N GLN A 164 -14.35 -18.94 -29.26
CA GLN A 164 -13.15 -18.12 -29.15
C GLN A 164 -12.20 -18.32 -30.33
N ALA A 165 -12.02 -17.21 -31.03
CA ALA A 165 -11.27 -17.03 -32.25
C ALA A 165 -9.78 -17.36 -32.10
N SER A 166 -9.30 -18.05 -33.13
CA SER A 166 -8.07 -17.82 -33.89
C SER A 166 -6.98 -16.92 -33.31
N ALA A 167 -5.83 -17.56 -33.17
CA ALA A 167 -4.47 -17.03 -33.14
C ALA A 167 -4.22 -15.71 -33.88
N SER A 168 -3.36 -14.88 -33.29
CA SER A 168 -2.22 -14.28 -34.01
C SER A 168 -1.11 -13.89 -33.02
N ILE A 169 0.02 -14.57 -33.19
CA ILE A 169 1.33 -14.25 -32.62
C ILE A 169 2.03 -13.31 -33.62
N SER A 170 2.61 -12.21 -33.14
CA SER A 170 3.60 -11.44 -33.89
C SER A 170 4.60 -10.91 -32.86
N GLU A 171 5.72 -11.62 -32.70
CA GLU A 171 7.00 -11.41 -33.39
C GLU A 171 7.87 -10.39 -32.62
N ILE A 172 8.66 -10.94 -31.69
CA ILE A 172 9.77 -10.27 -31.02
C ILE A 172 10.92 -10.19 -32.02
N ARG A 173 11.48 -9.00 -32.24
CA ARG A 173 12.78 -8.83 -32.90
C ARG A 173 13.76 -8.15 -31.96
N ASP A 174 14.82 -8.89 -31.63
CA ASP A 174 16.03 -8.42 -30.95
C ASP A 174 16.93 -7.62 -31.92
N LEU A 175 17.33 -6.41 -31.47
CA LEU A 175 18.65 -5.71 -31.44
C LEU A 175 19.76 -6.01 -32.50
N PRO A 176 20.64 -5.03 -32.88
CA PRO A 176 21.72 -4.55 -32.00
C PRO A 176 22.26 -3.09 -32.14
N SER A 177 22.83 -2.62 -31.01
CA SER A 177 24.10 -1.89 -30.73
C SER A 177 24.74 -0.86 -31.71
N ASN A 178 25.13 0.28 -31.11
CA ASN A 178 26.27 1.19 -31.37
C ASN A 178 26.58 1.72 -32.79
N MET A 179 26.62 3.06 -32.92
CA MET A 179 27.75 3.77 -33.53
C MET A 179 27.81 5.24 -33.11
N GLU A 180 29.00 5.65 -32.70
CA GLU A 180 29.46 7.04 -32.50
C GLU A 180 29.41 7.83 -33.83
N TYR A 181 29.10 9.13 -33.75
CA TYR A 181 29.99 10.23 -34.14
C TYR A 181 29.41 11.58 -33.68
#